data_AF-A0A662IAJ8-F1
#
_entry.id   AF-A0A662IAJ8-F1
#
_cell.length_a   1.000
_cell.length_b   1.000
_cell.length_c   1.000
_cell.angle_alpha   90.00
_cell.angle_beta   90.00
_cell.angle_gamma   90.00
#
_symmetry.space_group_name_H-M   'P 1'
#
loop_
_entity.id
_entity.type
_entity.pdbx_description
1 polymer ?
#
loop_
_entity_poly.entity_id
_entity_poly.type
_entity_poly.pdbx_seq_one_letter_code
_entity_poly.pdbx_strand_id
1 'polypeptide(L)'
;MEWWGRMEAPNLLSLKEVDFEVVEEPWNEYRLSDGAVLRLRVIVVKFFKTERTDPVLGLPVYVVAYQNVLSVKSSERDKPNPPPSSRLADIPPELREEVEVAEVIREGWNRYLVEGRYIYELRPVITRVIKLKGYFDVAGYPVYHVFSQNVSRVKEAGERA
;
A
#
# COMPACT_ATOMS: atom_id res chain seq x y z
N MET A 1 22.96 -19.77 -22.26
CA MET A 1 21.77 -19.00 -22.68
C MET A 1 20.94 -18.75 -21.43
N GLU A 2 21.19 -17.63 -20.76
CA GLU A 2 20.43 -17.24 -19.56
C GLU A 2 19.39 -16.21 -19.99
N TRP A 3 18.18 -16.69 -20.25
CA TRP A 3 17.00 -15.87 -20.47
C TRP A 3 16.36 -15.59 -19.12
N TRP A 4 16.82 -14.55 -18.43
CA TRP A 4 15.98 -13.79 -17.50
C TRP A 4 16.42 -12.33 -17.55
N GLY A 5 15.75 -11.59 -18.43
CA GLY A 5 15.92 -10.15 -18.53
C GLY A 5 15.62 -9.53 -17.17
N ARG A 6 16.59 -8.79 -16.63
CA ARG A 6 16.33 -7.77 -15.63
C ARG A 6 15.20 -6.91 -16.19
N MET A 7 13.98 -7.08 -15.70
CA MET A 7 12.96 -6.05 -15.89
C MET A 7 13.43 -4.87 -15.06
N GLU A 8 14.24 -4.00 -15.68
CA GLU A 8 14.46 -2.66 -15.14
C GLU A 8 13.08 -2.02 -14.97
N ALA A 9 12.83 -1.49 -13.78
CA ALA A 9 11.62 -0.74 -13.54
C ALA A 9 11.50 0.34 -14.63
N PRO A 10 10.33 0.50 -15.27
CA PRO A 10 10.20 1.44 -16.36
C PRO A 10 10.63 2.83 -15.90
N ASN A 11 11.50 3.47 -16.69
CA ASN A 11 11.91 4.83 -16.44
C ASN A 11 10.67 5.73 -16.51
N LEU A 12 10.21 6.23 -15.36
CA LEU A 12 8.99 7.05 -15.31
C LEU A 12 9.13 8.33 -16.16
N LEU A 13 10.35 8.81 -16.40
CA LEU A 13 10.62 9.98 -17.26
C LEU A 13 10.20 9.75 -18.72
N SER A 14 10.17 8.49 -19.18
CA SER A 14 9.74 8.16 -20.54
C SER A 14 8.25 7.81 -20.65
N LEU A 15 7.51 7.79 -19.53
CA LEU A 15 6.09 7.47 -19.54
C LEU A 15 5.24 8.74 -19.50
N LYS A 16 4.07 8.68 -20.11
CA LYS A 16 3.09 9.77 -20.08
C LYS A 16 2.37 9.77 -18.73
N GLU A 17 2.57 10.80 -17.92
CA GLU A 17 1.71 11.08 -16.76
C GLU A 17 0.29 11.41 -17.24
N VAL A 18 -0.73 10.86 -16.58
CA VAL A 18 -2.14 11.05 -16.95
C VAL A 18 -2.96 11.49 -15.75
N ASP A 19 -3.99 12.29 -16.03
CA ASP A 19 -4.91 12.79 -15.02
C ASP A 19 -5.82 11.67 -14.50
N PHE A 20 -6.23 11.84 -13.25
CA PHE A 20 -7.18 10.95 -12.59
C PHE A 20 -8.02 11.71 -11.56
N GLU A 21 -9.18 11.14 -11.24
CA GLU A 21 -10.04 11.59 -10.15
C GLU A 21 -10.14 10.49 -9.09
N VAL A 22 -10.14 10.88 -7.82
CA VAL A 22 -10.36 9.95 -6.70
C VAL A 22 -11.85 9.66 -6.56
N VAL A 23 -12.23 8.40 -6.73
CA VAL A 23 -13.62 7.94 -6.53
C VAL A 23 -13.80 7.38 -5.12
N GLU A 24 -12.88 6.52 -4.67
CA GLU A 24 -12.92 5.93 -3.33
C GLU A 24 -11.50 5.60 -2.83
N GLU A 25 -11.26 5.81 -1.54
CA GLU A 25 -10.02 5.41 -0.85
C GLU A 25 -10.35 5.04 0.60
N PRO A 26 -10.87 3.83 0.84
CA PRO A 26 -11.28 3.45 2.18
C PRO A 26 -10.06 3.17 3.07
N TRP A 27 -10.27 3.28 4.39
CA TRP A 27 -9.36 2.65 5.35
C TRP A 27 -9.58 1.14 5.33
N ASN A 28 -8.50 0.36 5.19
CA ASN A 28 -8.49 -1.07 5.46
C ASN A 28 -8.07 -1.28 6.91
N GLU A 29 -8.79 -2.15 7.63
CA GLU A 29 -8.64 -2.34 9.07
C GLU A 29 -8.40 -3.81 9.40
N TYR A 30 -7.39 -4.05 10.24
CA TYR A 30 -6.88 -5.37 10.57
C TYR A 30 -6.65 -5.47 12.06
N ARG A 31 -7.08 -6.57 12.68
CA ARG A 31 -6.67 -6.93 14.04
C ARG A 31 -5.37 -7.72 13.96
N LEU A 32 -4.37 -7.31 14.73
CA LEU A 32 -3.10 -8.01 14.87
C LEU A 32 -3.17 -9.03 16.00
N SER A 33 -2.28 -10.02 15.99
CA SER A 33 -2.22 -11.09 17.00
C SER A 33 -1.93 -10.59 18.42
N ASP A 34 -1.34 -9.39 18.56
CA ASP A 34 -1.10 -8.72 19.84
C ASP A 34 -2.28 -7.86 20.32
N GLY A 35 -3.42 -7.90 19.61
CA GLY A 35 -4.65 -7.18 19.95
C GLY A 35 -4.73 -5.75 19.40
N ALA A 36 -3.66 -5.22 18.79
CA ALA A 36 -3.71 -3.91 18.15
C ALA A 36 -4.62 -3.92 16.90
N VAL A 37 -5.19 -2.77 16.57
CA VAL A 37 -5.92 -2.53 15.33
C VAL A 37 -5.06 -1.66 14.43
N LEU A 38 -4.62 -2.24 13.32
CA LEU A 38 -3.87 -1.60 12.25
C LEU A 38 -4.85 -1.07 11.20
N ARG A 39 -4.67 0.18 10.80
CA ARG A 39 -5.41 0.82 9.71
C ARG A 39 -4.43 1.23 8.63
N LEU A 40 -4.65 0.74 7.41
CA LEU A 40 -3.82 1.03 6.24
C LEU A 40 -4.69 1.64 5.14
N ARG A 41 -4.26 2.79 4.64
CA ARG A 41 -4.84 3.43 3.46
C ARG A 41 -3.75 3.69 2.45
N VAL A 42 -3.94 3.25 1.22
CA VAL A 42 -3.06 3.62 0.10
C VAL A 42 -3.61 4.93 -0.48
N ILE A 43 -2.74 5.87 -0.79
CA ILE A 43 -3.08 7.12 -1.48
C ILE A 43 -2.32 7.11 -2.80
N VAL A 44 -3.04 7.10 -3.92
CA VAL A 44 -2.39 7.22 -5.23
C VAL A 44 -2.04 8.68 -5.46
N VAL A 45 -0.80 8.92 -5.88
CA VAL A 45 -0.29 10.27 -6.13
C VAL A 45 -0.14 10.56 -7.62
N LYS A 46 0.16 9.55 -8.44
CA LYS A 46 0.31 9.70 -9.90
C LYS A 46 -0.02 8.41 -10.65
N PHE A 47 -0.53 8.59 -11.87
CA PHE A 47 -0.65 7.55 -12.87
C PHE A 47 0.26 7.84 -14.06
N PHE A 48 0.94 6.81 -14.55
CA PHE A 48 1.73 6.85 -15.77
C PHE A 48 1.21 5.78 -16.72
N LYS A 49 0.79 6.18 -17.91
CA LYS A 49 0.35 5.26 -18.96
C LYS A 49 1.57 4.63 -19.62
N THR A 50 1.55 3.31 -19.77
CA THR A 50 2.56 2.59 -20.54
C THR A 50 2.13 2.42 -21.99
N GLU A 51 3.08 2.14 -22.88
CA GLU A 51 2.81 1.75 -24.27
C GLU A 51 2.21 0.33 -24.40
N ARG A 52 2.04 -0.38 -23.28
CA ARG A 52 1.49 -1.74 -23.26
C ARG A 52 0.00 -1.72 -22.97
N THR A 53 -0.70 -2.65 -23.58
CA THR A 53 -2.07 -3.01 -23.24
C THR A 53 -2.11 -4.46 -22.76
N ASP A 54 -3.06 -4.76 -21.89
CA ASP A 54 -3.38 -6.13 -21.53
C ASP A 54 -3.74 -6.91 -22.82
N PRO A 55 -3.06 -8.02 -23.12
CA PRO A 55 -3.24 -8.72 -24.39
C PRO A 55 -4.58 -9.46 -24.49
N VAL A 56 -5.28 -9.67 -23.37
CA VAL A 56 -6.55 -10.38 -23.31
C VAL A 56 -7.71 -9.38 -23.34
N LEU A 57 -7.63 -8.33 -22.51
CA LEU A 57 -8.71 -7.37 -22.31
C LEU A 57 -8.60 -6.14 -23.21
N GLY A 58 -7.43 -5.90 -23.83
CA GLY A 58 -7.17 -4.68 -24.60
C GLY A 58 -7.12 -3.40 -23.77
N LEU A 59 -7.05 -3.52 -22.44
CA LEU A 59 -7.07 -2.39 -21.51
C LEU A 59 -5.66 -1.80 -21.31
N PRO A 60 -5.54 -0.49 -21.04
CA PRO A 60 -4.25 0.13 -20.79
C PRO A 60 -3.58 -0.41 -19.53
N VAL A 61 -2.26 -0.57 -19.57
CA VAL A 61 -1.45 -0.87 -18.39
C VAL A 61 -0.87 0.44 -17.84
N TYR A 62 -1.09 0.68 -16.55
CA TYR A 62 -0.58 1.85 -15.84
C TYR A 62 0.50 1.48 -14.83
N VAL A 63 1.48 2.36 -14.68
CA VAL A 63 2.38 2.40 -13.52
C VAL A 63 1.83 3.43 -12.54
N VAL A 64 1.77 3.08 -11.26
CA VAL A 64 1.13 3.89 -10.22
C VAL A 64 2.15 4.26 -9.16
N ALA A 65 2.29 5.56 -8.90
CA ALA A 65 3.00 6.04 -7.73
C ALA A 65 2.00 6.24 -6.59
N TYR A 66 2.35 5.79 -5.39
CA TYR A 66 1.46 5.80 -4.24
C TYR A 66 2.23 6.01 -2.93
N GLN A 67 1.51 6.38 -1.89
CA GLN A 67 1.99 6.41 -0.51
C GLN A 67 1.07 5.57 0.37
N ASN A 68 1.67 4.91 1.38
CA ASN A 68 0.92 4.21 2.41
C ASN A 68 0.77 5.12 3.62
N VAL A 69 -0.47 5.27 4.10
CA VAL A 69 -0.79 5.95 5.35
C VAL A 69 -1.16 4.89 6.37
N LEU A 70 -0.47 4.93 7.51
CA LEU A 70 -0.64 3.99 8.60
C LEU A 70 -1.24 4.67 9.83
N SER A 71 -2.15 3.99 10.50
CA SER A 71 -2.65 4.37 11.82
C SER A 71 -2.81 3.12 12.68
N VAL A 72 -2.50 3.25 13.96
CA VAL A 72 -2.57 2.15 14.92
C VAL A 72 -3.43 2.57 16.09
N LYS A 73 -4.25 1.64 16.57
CA LYS A 73 -4.88 1.72 17.89
C LYS A 73 -4.47 0.50 18.69
N SER A 74 -3.97 0.71 19.90
CA SER A 74 -3.63 -0.37 20.82
C SER A 74 -4.03 0.03 22.24
N SER A 75 -4.32 -0.97 23.07
CA SER A 75 -4.43 -0.78 24.52
C SER A 75 -3.06 -0.53 25.15
N GLU A 76 -1.98 -1.02 24.54
CA GLU A 76 -0.61 -0.73 24.94
C GLU A 76 -0.26 0.72 24.60
N ARG A 77 0.27 1.46 25.58
CA ARG A 77 0.66 2.87 25.47
C ARG A 77 1.87 3.16 26.35
N ASP A 78 2.74 4.04 25.89
CA ASP A 78 3.87 4.54 26.68
C ASP A 78 4.28 5.95 26.22
N LYS A 79 5.30 6.52 26.88
CA LYS A 79 5.92 7.79 26.51
C LYS A 79 6.44 7.73 25.07
N PRO A 80 6.18 8.77 24.25
CA PRO A 80 6.73 8.86 22.91
C PRO A 80 8.24 8.67 22.89
N ASN A 81 8.68 7.72 22.07
CA ASN A 81 10.08 7.43 21.80
C ASN A 81 10.14 6.88 20.36
N PRO A 82 10.32 7.76 19.35
CA PRO A 82 10.36 7.31 17.96
C PRO A 82 11.60 6.42 17.72
N PRO A 83 11.53 5.51 16.74
CA PRO A 83 12.67 4.64 16.43
C PRO A 83 13.88 5.46 15.94
N PRO A 84 15.11 4.93 16.15
CA PRO A 84 16.35 5.62 15.78
C PRO A 84 16.52 5.78 14.27
N SER A 85 15.77 5.01 13.47
CA SER A 85 15.74 5.10 12.01
C SER A 85 14.34 4.78 11.50
N SER A 86 13.95 5.42 10.39
CA SER A 86 12.76 5.06 9.62
C SER A 86 12.98 3.83 8.74
N ARG A 87 14.24 3.46 8.48
CA ARG A 87 14.61 2.28 7.71
C ARG A 87 14.67 1.09 8.65
N LEU A 88 13.76 0.13 8.46
CA LEU A 88 13.72 -1.07 9.28
C LEU A 88 15.05 -1.84 9.28
N ALA A 89 15.79 -1.84 8.16
CA ALA A 89 17.08 -2.50 8.04
C ALA A 89 18.13 -2.02 9.05
N ASP A 90 18.04 -0.77 9.49
CA ASP A 90 19.02 -0.14 10.40
C ASP A 90 18.65 -0.36 11.89
N ILE A 91 17.48 -0.95 12.16
CA ILE A 91 17.00 -1.22 13.52
C ILE A 91 17.48 -2.61 13.96
N PRO A 92 18.08 -2.81 15.14
CA PRO A 92 18.55 -4.14 15.56
C PRO A 92 17.46 -5.24 15.50
N PRO A 93 17.72 -6.43 14.92
CA PRO A 93 16.73 -7.50 14.76
C PRO A 93 16.02 -7.93 16.05
N GLU A 94 16.69 -7.89 17.20
CA GLU A 94 16.15 -8.23 18.51
C GLU A 94 15.02 -7.29 18.97
N LEU A 95 14.97 -6.07 18.41
CA LEU A 95 13.90 -5.09 18.64
C LEU A 95 12.73 -5.25 17.66
N ARG A 96 12.84 -6.17 16.69
CA ARG A 96 11.81 -6.46 15.71
C ARG A 96 11.02 -7.69 16.16
N GLU A 97 9.72 -7.54 16.28
CA GLU A 97 8.79 -8.62 16.60
C GLU A 97 7.80 -8.77 15.46
N GLU A 98 7.76 -9.93 14.82
CA GLU A 98 6.75 -10.19 13.80
C GLU A 98 5.41 -10.47 14.47
N VAL A 99 4.38 -9.77 14.02
CA VAL A 99 3.00 -9.94 14.48
C VAL A 99 2.12 -10.30 13.30
N GLU A 100 1.20 -11.22 13.50
CA GLU A 100 0.34 -11.73 12.44
C GLU A 100 -0.92 -10.89 12.32
N VAL A 101 -1.53 -10.87 11.13
CA VAL A 101 -2.89 -10.39 10.96
C VAL A 101 -3.83 -11.50 11.42
N ALA A 102 -4.43 -11.31 12.60
CA ALA A 102 -5.35 -12.28 13.20
C ALA A 102 -6.76 -12.21 12.58
N GLU A 103 -7.22 -11.01 12.20
CA GLU A 103 -8.55 -10.79 11.64
C GLU A 103 -8.52 -9.65 10.63
N VAL A 104 -9.20 -9.83 9.49
CA VAL A 104 -9.50 -8.75 8.55
C VAL A 104 -10.85 -8.15 8.94
N ILE A 105 -10.84 -6.97 9.58
CA ILE A 105 -12.06 -6.30 10.06
C ILE A 105 -12.80 -5.69 8.87
N ARG A 106 -12.07 -5.02 7.98
CA ARG A 106 -12.62 -4.40 6.78
C ARG A 106 -11.56 -4.26 5.71
N GLU A 107 -11.92 -4.59 4.48
CA GLU A 107 -11.15 -4.26 3.29
C GLU A 107 -12.04 -3.65 2.20
N GLY A 108 -11.50 -2.68 1.49
CA GLY A 108 -12.13 -2.07 0.33
C GLY A 108 -11.11 -1.78 -0.76
N TRP A 109 -11.61 -1.62 -1.99
CA TRP A 109 -10.80 -1.19 -3.12
C TRP A 109 -10.73 0.33 -3.13
N ASN A 110 -9.53 0.86 -3.28
CA ASN A 110 -9.39 2.21 -3.80
C ASN A 110 -9.88 2.21 -5.25
N ARG A 111 -10.54 3.29 -5.67
CA ARG A 111 -11.12 3.46 -6.99
C ARG A 111 -10.75 4.82 -7.54
N TYR A 112 -10.28 4.84 -8.77
CA TYR A 112 -9.87 6.06 -9.47
C TYR A 112 -10.45 6.08 -10.87
N LEU A 113 -10.97 7.22 -11.32
CA LEU A 113 -11.32 7.44 -12.73
C LEU A 113 -10.10 8.03 -13.43
N VAL A 114 -9.47 7.26 -14.30
CA VAL A 114 -8.22 7.60 -15.00
C VAL A 114 -8.53 7.95 -16.46
N GLU A 115 -7.95 9.05 -16.95
CA GLU A 115 -8.19 9.60 -18.30
C GLU A 115 -9.69 9.81 -18.63
N GLY A 116 -10.55 9.97 -17.62
CA GLY A 116 -12.00 10.11 -17.77
C GLY A 116 -12.71 8.87 -18.37
N ARG A 117 -12.00 7.75 -18.53
CA ARG A 117 -12.50 6.58 -19.28
C ARG A 117 -12.34 5.25 -18.55
N TYR A 118 -11.35 5.11 -17.67
CA TYR A 118 -11.05 3.83 -17.04
C TYR A 118 -11.22 3.92 -15.53
N ILE A 119 -11.79 2.89 -14.92
CA ILE A 119 -11.74 2.73 -13.47
C ILE A 119 -10.54 1.86 -13.12
N TYR A 120 -9.60 2.45 -12.40
CA TYR A 120 -8.48 1.74 -11.80
C TYR A 120 -8.84 1.40 -10.36
N GLU A 121 -8.82 0.11 -10.02
CA GLU A 121 -9.03 -0.38 -8.67
C GLU A 121 -7.72 -0.90 -8.08
N LEU A 122 -7.43 -0.52 -6.84
CA LEU A 122 -6.23 -0.91 -6.12
C LEU A 122 -6.56 -1.30 -4.69
N ARG A 123 -5.93 -2.37 -4.17
CA ARG A 123 -6.02 -2.72 -2.76
C ARG A 123 -4.67 -3.24 -2.26
N PRO A 124 -4.21 -2.82 -1.06
CA PRO A 124 -3.03 -3.42 -0.45
C PRO A 124 -3.33 -4.83 0.05
N VAL A 125 -2.34 -5.71 -0.04
CA VAL A 125 -2.30 -7.02 0.58
C VAL A 125 -1.13 -6.99 1.56
N ILE A 126 -1.42 -7.07 2.85
CA ILE A 126 -0.38 -7.13 3.88
C ILE A 126 0.32 -8.48 3.79
N THR A 127 1.64 -8.46 3.64
CA THR A 127 2.47 -9.66 3.59
C THR A 127 3.19 -9.93 4.90
N ARG A 128 3.49 -8.88 5.67
CA ARG A 128 4.14 -8.99 6.99
C ARG A 128 3.94 -7.72 7.81
N VAL A 129 3.84 -7.87 9.13
CA VAL A 129 3.82 -6.75 10.07
C VAL A 129 4.91 -6.97 11.12
N ILE A 130 5.73 -5.94 11.36
CA ILE A 130 6.79 -5.94 12.37
C ILE A 130 6.49 -4.87 13.40
N LYS A 131 6.27 -5.26 14.65
CA LYS A 131 6.25 -4.37 15.81
C LYS A 131 7.67 -4.05 16.26
N LEU A 132 7.92 -2.80 16.62
CA LEU A 132 9.21 -2.35 17.15
C LEU A 132 9.15 -2.25 18.67
N LYS A 133 9.83 -3.17 19.37
CA LYS A 133 9.80 -3.25 20.83
C LYS A 133 10.36 -1.98 21.48
N GLY A 134 9.63 -1.43 22.43
CA GLY A 134 10.05 -0.24 23.20
C GLY A 134 9.98 1.09 22.45
N TYR A 135 9.39 1.12 21.25
CA TYR A 135 9.20 2.34 20.48
C TYR A 135 7.72 2.70 20.36
N PHE A 136 7.46 3.98 20.63
CA PHE A 136 6.12 4.53 20.67
C PHE A 136 6.09 5.82 19.85
N ASP A 137 5.04 5.99 19.05
CA ASP A 137 4.85 7.17 18.22
C ASP A 137 4.60 8.43 19.06
N VAL A 138 4.42 9.57 18.40
CA VAL A 138 4.17 10.86 19.06
C VAL A 138 2.88 10.87 19.89
N ALA A 139 1.94 9.99 19.58
CA ALA A 139 0.72 9.78 20.34
C ALA A 139 0.87 8.70 21.41
N GLY A 140 2.03 8.04 21.53
CA GLY A 140 2.30 7.00 22.51
C GLY A 140 1.74 5.63 22.14
N TYR A 141 1.44 5.35 20.86
CA TYR A 141 1.08 4.00 20.40
C TYR A 141 2.33 3.24 19.93
N PRO A 142 2.37 1.90 20.04
CA PRO A 142 3.51 1.12 19.57
C PRO A 142 3.73 1.33 18.07
N VAL A 143 4.99 1.34 17.65
CA VAL A 143 5.35 1.56 16.25
C VAL A 143 5.38 0.23 15.49
N TYR A 144 4.67 0.18 14.37
CA TYR A 144 4.64 -0.97 13.46
C TYR A 144 5.20 -0.58 12.09
N HIS A 145 5.90 -1.52 11.48
CA HIS A 145 6.33 -1.48 10.09
C HIS A 145 5.53 -2.52 9.29
N VAL A 146 4.88 -2.08 8.20
CA VAL A 146 3.99 -2.92 7.41
C VAL A 146 4.57 -3.14 6.03
N PHE A 147 4.74 -4.41 5.67
CA PHE A 147 5.03 -4.83 4.32
C PHE A 147 3.72 -5.14 3.62
N SER A 148 3.53 -4.55 2.44
CA SER A 148 2.35 -4.78 1.61
C SER A 148 2.71 -4.82 0.14
N GLN A 149 1.95 -5.59 -0.63
CA GLN A 149 1.93 -5.52 -2.08
C GLN A 149 0.59 -4.96 -2.55
N ASN A 150 0.57 -4.17 -3.62
CA ASN A 150 -0.69 -3.70 -4.19
C ASN A 150 -1.16 -4.66 -5.28
N VAL A 151 -2.38 -5.16 -5.14
CA VAL A 151 -3.11 -5.79 -6.24
C VAL A 151 -3.95 -4.73 -6.93
N SER A 152 -4.03 -4.80 -8.26
CA SER A 152 -4.77 -3.82 -9.04
C SER A 152 -5.48 -4.44 -10.23
N ARG A 153 -6.49 -3.74 -10.73
CA ARG A 153 -7.19 -4.07 -11.97
C ARG A 153 -7.76 -2.82 -12.62
N VAL A 154 -7.97 -2.89 -13.93
CA VAL A 154 -8.53 -1.82 -14.75
C VAL A 154 -9.82 -2.32 -15.41
N LYS A 155 -10.79 -1.44 -15.57
CA LYS A 155 -12.02 -1.67 -16.35
C LYS A 155 -12.41 -0.38 -17.09
N GLU A 156 -13.18 -0.49 -18.17
CA GLU A 156 -13.81 0.70 -18.77
C GLU A 156 -14.87 1.28 -17.83
N ALA A 157 -15.12 2.59 -17.93
CA ALA A 157 -16.04 3.31 -17.04
C ALA A 157 -17.53 3.22 -17.43
N GLY A 158 -17.89 2.57 -18.55
CA GLY A 158 -19.30 2.39 -18.96
C GLY A 158 -19.95 1.17 -18.30
N GLU A 159 -21.22 1.15 -17.89
CA GLU A 159 -22.26 2.16 -17.63
C GLU A 159 -22.67 1.97 -16.15
N ARG A 160 -23.08 3.04 -15.45
CA ARG A 160 -23.67 3.06 -14.10
C ARG A 160 -23.74 1.68 -13.38
N ALA A 161 -22.85 1.48 -12.41
CA ALA A 161 -23.03 0.51 -11.33
C ALA A 161 -23.10 1.27 -10.01
#